data_AF-A0A7C1E568-F1
#
_entry.id   AF-A0A7C1E568-F1
#
_cell.length_a   1.000
_cell.length_b   1.000
_cell.length_c   1.000
_cell.angle_alpha   90.00
_cell.angle_beta   90.00
_cell.angle_gamma   90.00
#
_symmetry.space_group_name_H-M   'P 1'
#
loop_
_entity.id
_entity.type
_entity.pdbx_description
1 polymer ?
#
loop_
_entity_poly.entity_id
_entity_poly.type
_entity_poly.pdbx_seq_one_letter_code
_entity_poly.pdbx_strand_id
1 'polypeptide(L)'
;MTSLLHPGIAYHLLRGYLVDTDRVWKQDREAIERYKSRQFRRMVRYAYDVPVYRRKYRAAGIYPADIRGIEDIKKLPTVSKNDFRKNFPQGIVHPYFDTTHAHLVSTSGSTGQPVS
;
A
#
# COMPACT_ATOMS: atom_id res chain seq x y z
N MET A 1 24.58 17.86 13.70
CA MET A 1 23.35 17.57 14.47
C MET A 1 22.36 18.71 14.24
N THR A 2 21.53 18.60 13.20
CA THR A 2 20.50 19.62 12.92
C THR A 2 19.44 19.54 14.02
N SER A 3 19.47 20.54 14.90
CA SER A 3 18.55 20.68 16.02
C SER A 3 17.10 20.62 15.53
N LEU A 4 16.30 19.77 16.17
CA LEU A 4 14.85 19.63 15.97
C LEU A 4 14.08 20.96 16.13
N LEU A 5 14.74 22.02 16.62
CA LEU A 5 14.21 23.36 16.86
C LEU A 5 14.56 24.36 15.75
N HIS A 6 15.04 23.92 14.57
CA HIS A 6 15.27 24.83 13.46
C HIS A 6 13.92 25.46 13.03
N PRO A 7 13.78 26.80 13.01
CA PRO A 7 12.50 27.48 12.80
C PRO A 7 11.81 27.12 11.48
N GLY A 8 12.59 26.83 10.42
CA GLY A 8 12.06 26.27 9.16
C GLY A 8 11.42 24.88 9.31
N ILE A 9 12.06 23.94 10.00
CA ILE A 9 11.52 22.60 10.25
C ILE A 9 10.28 22.71 11.13
N ALA A 10 10.35 23.52 12.20
CA ALA A 10 9.22 23.78 13.08
C ALA A 10 8.03 24.41 12.33
N TYR A 11 8.27 25.36 11.43
CA TYR A 11 7.23 25.95 10.57
C TYR A 11 6.59 24.90 9.65
N HIS A 12 7.38 24.06 8.99
CA HIS A 12 6.83 23.00 8.14
C HIS A 12 6.01 21.97 8.93
N LEU A 13 6.48 21.59 10.12
CA LEU A 13 5.77 20.70 11.03
C LEU A 13 4.48 21.34 11.57
N LEU A 14 4.54 22.59 12.05
CA LEU A 14 3.38 23.33 12.55
C LEU A 14 2.37 23.60 11.44
N ARG A 15 2.82 23.98 10.24
CA ARG A 15 1.94 24.20 9.09
C ARG A 15 1.29 22.90 8.66
N GLY A 16 2.04 21.79 8.58
CA GLY A 16 1.47 20.47 8.36
C GLY A 16 0.46 20.12 9.44
N TYR A 17 0.81 20.29 10.72
CA TYR A 17 -0.08 19.99 11.84
C TYR A 17 -1.36 20.85 11.82
N LEU A 18 -1.26 22.16 11.59
CA LEU A 18 -2.37 23.11 11.69
C LEU A 18 -3.24 23.18 10.42
N VAL A 19 -2.63 23.02 9.24
CA VAL A 19 -3.29 23.19 7.93
C VAL A 19 -3.71 21.85 7.32
N ASP A 20 -3.36 20.71 7.92
CA ASP A 20 -3.89 19.40 7.52
C ASP A 20 -5.37 19.31 7.90
N THR A 21 -6.21 19.86 7.03
CA THR A 21 -7.68 19.86 7.09
C THR A 21 -8.26 18.47 6.85
N ASP A 22 -7.45 17.54 6.33
CA ASP A 22 -7.83 16.16 6.04
C ASP A 22 -7.60 15.20 7.21
N ARG A 23 -7.40 15.73 8.42
CA ARG A 23 -7.31 14.93 9.65
C ARG A 23 -8.50 13.99 9.76
N VAL A 24 -8.25 12.69 9.57
CA VAL A 24 -9.26 11.63 9.57
C VAL A 24 -10.14 11.68 10.84
N TRP A 25 -9.59 12.09 11.99
CA TRP A 25 -10.33 12.19 13.25
C TRP A 25 -11.28 13.39 13.36
N LYS A 26 -11.22 14.34 12.43
CA LYS A 26 -12.20 15.45 12.31
C LYS A 26 -13.29 15.16 11.29
N GLN A 27 -13.18 14.05 10.55
CA GLN A 27 -14.11 13.70 9.48
C GLN A 27 -15.34 12.99 10.07
N ASP A 28 -16.50 13.24 9.48
CA ASP A 28 -17.68 12.44 9.76
C ASP A 28 -17.54 11.02 9.17
N ARG A 29 -18.45 10.13 9.60
CA ARG A 29 -18.42 8.73 9.16
C ARG A 29 -18.55 8.59 7.64
N GLU A 30 -19.36 9.43 7.01
CA GLU A 30 -19.60 9.35 5.57
C GLU A 30 -18.36 9.74 4.77
N ALA A 31 -17.67 10.80 5.19
CA ALA A 31 -16.40 11.26 4.65
C ALA A 31 -15.32 10.19 4.80
N ILE A 32 -15.25 9.51 5.95
CA ILE A 32 -14.33 8.38 6.17
C ILE A 32 -14.62 7.23 5.19
N GLU A 33 -15.88 6.84 5.01
CA GLU A 33 -16.24 5.76 4.08
C GLU A 33 -15.97 6.10 2.61
N ARG A 34 -16.24 7.35 2.20
CA ARG A 34 -15.87 7.84 0.86
C ARG A 34 -14.37 7.81 0.66
N TYR A 35 -13.59 8.24 1.67
CA TYR A 35 -12.14 8.20 1.64
C TYR A 35 -11.61 6.76 1.50
N LYS A 36 -12.07 5.84 2.36
CA LYS A 36 -11.69 4.42 2.33
C LYS A 36 -11.95 3.80 0.95
N SER A 37 -13.14 4.03 0.39
CA SER A 37 -13.51 3.51 -0.93
C SER A 37 -12.63 4.07 -2.05
N ARG A 38 -12.32 5.38 -2.01
CA ARG A 38 -11.41 6.01 -2.97
C ARG A 38 -9.99 5.44 -2.88
N GLN A 39 -9.44 5.31 -1.68
CA GLN A 39 -8.10 4.76 -1.48
C GLN A 39 -8.03 3.28 -1.85
N PHE A 40 -9.05 2.50 -1.52
CA PHE A 40 -9.11 1.09 -1.87
C PHE A 40 -9.06 0.86 -3.38
N ARG A 41 -9.86 1.61 -4.16
CA ARG A 41 -9.80 1.56 -5.63
C ARG A 41 -8.42 1.89 -6.18
N ARG A 42 -7.77 2.91 -5.61
CA ARG A 42 -6.40 3.30 -5.98
C ARG A 42 -5.40 2.17 -5.67
N MET A 43 -5.53 1.56 -4.49
CA MET A 43 -4.68 0.45 -4.05
C MET A 43 -4.83 -0.77 -4.96
N VAL A 44 -6.07 -1.15 -5.32
CA VAL A 44 -6.31 -2.31 -6.21
C VAL A 44 -5.73 -2.06 -7.60
N ARG A 45 -5.86 -0.85 -8.16
CA ARG A 45 -5.24 -0.49 -9.44
C ARG A 45 -3.72 -0.66 -9.37
N TYR A 46 -3.09 -0.08 -8.35
CA TYR A 46 -1.66 -0.21 -8.14
C TYR A 46 -1.22 -1.67 -7.94
N ALA A 47 -1.98 -2.45 -7.15
CA ALA A 47 -1.72 -3.87 -6.97
C ALA A 47 -1.77 -4.62 -8.32
N TYR A 48 -2.71 -4.26 -9.20
CA TYR A 48 -2.83 -4.90 -10.51
C TYR A 48 -1.61 -4.68 -11.43
N ASP A 49 -0.80 -3.65 -11.16
CA ASP A 49 0.45 -3.41 -11.89
C ASP A 49 1.60 -4.30 -11.37
N VAL A 50 1.47 -4.86 -10.17
CA VAL A 50 2.45 -5.76 -9.55
C VAL A 50 2.18 -7.23 -9.97
N PRO A 51 3.19 -7.97 -10.48
CA PRO A 51 2.96 -9.28 -11.12
C PRO A 51 2.24 -10.34 -10.28
N VAL A 52 2.57 -10.45 -8.98
CA VAL A 52 1.96 -11.45 -8.08
C VAL A 52 0.45 -11.24 -7.92
N TYR A 53 0.01 -10.00 -7.73
CA TYR A 53 -1.41 -9.66 -7.62
C TYR A 53 -2.11 -9.76 -8.97
N ARG A 54 -1.50 -9.24 -10.05
CA ARG A 54 -2.08 -9.31 -11.40
C ARG A 54 -2.44 -10.73 -11.81
N ARG A 55 -1.52 -11.67 -11.62
CA ARG A 55 -1.76 -13.09 -11.94
C ARG A 55 -2.89 -13.67 -11.10
N LYS A 56 -2.88 -13.39 -9.78
CA LYS A 56 -3.89 -13.93 -8.87
C LYS A 56 -5.29 -13.37 -9.14
N TYR A 57 -5.39 -12.07 -9.40
CA TYR A 57 -6.66 -11.42 -9.70
C TYR A 57 -7.20 -11.83 -11.07
N ARG A 58 -6.35 -11.92 -12.11
CA ARG A 58 -6.76 -12.44 -13.42
C ARG A 58 -7.23 -13.89 -13.35
N ALA A 59 -6.55 -14.75 -12.59
CA ALA A 59 -6.96 -16.14 -12.41
C ALA A 59 -8.34 -16.27 -11.74
N ALA A 60 -8.71 -15.30 -10.91
CA ALA A 60 -10.04 -15.20 -10.30
C ALA A 60 -11.06 -14.44 -11.19
N GLY A 61 -10.67 -13.99 -12.39
CA GLY A 61 -11.54 -13.24 -13.30
C GLY A 61 -11.81 -11.79 -12.87
N ILE A 62 -10.98 -11.23 -11.99
CA ILE A 62 -11.19 -9.89 -11.41
C ILE A 62 -10.29 -8.86 -12.08
N TYR A 63 -10.89 -7.73 -12.42
CA TYR A 63 -10.24 -6.57 -12.99
C TYR A 63 -10.45 -5.33 -12.10
N PRO A 64 -9.59 -4.31 -12.17
CA PRO A 64 -9.74 -3.11 -11.34
C PRO A 64 -11.07 -2.37 -11.55
N ALA A 65 -11.71 -2.55 -12.71
CA ALA A 65 -13.03 -1.97 -13.01
C ALA A 65 -14.18 -2.61 -12.19
N ASP A 66 -13.99 -3.84 -11.69
CA ASP A 66 -14.99 -4.57 -10.90
C ASP A 66 -15.08 -4.11 -9.44
N ILE A 67 -14.13 -3.25 -9.03
CA ILE A 67 -14.00 -2.72 -7.67
C ILE A 67 -14.53 -1.28 -7.62
N ARG A 68 -15.69 -1.09 -7.01
CA ARG A 68 -16.38 0.19 -6.87
C ARG A 68 -16.13 0.86 -5.51
N GLY A 69 -15.72 0.10 -4.50
CA GLY A 69 -15.43 0.61 -3.16
C GLY A 69 -14.92 -0.47 -2.21
N ILE A 70 -14.77 -0.13 -0.92
CA ILE A 70 -14.20 -1.02 0.09
C ILE A 70 -15.02 -2.30 0.30
N GLU A 71 -16.34 -2.25 0.09
CA GLU A 71 -17.25 -3.40 0.23
C GLU A 71 -16.96 -4.55 -0.75
N ASP A 72 -16.26 -4.26 -1.85
CA ASP A 72 -15.86 -5.25 -2.84
C ASP A 72 -14.59 -6.03 -2.44
N ILE A 73 -13.99 -5.74 -1.28
CA ILE A 73 -12.78 -6.43 -0.80
C ILE A 73 -12.96 -7.95 -0.74
N LYS A 74 -14.16 -8.42 -0.41
CA LYS A 74 -14.54 -9.84 -0.37
C LYS A 74 -14.48 -10.56 -1.72
N LYS A 75 -14.46 -9.81 -2.84
CA LYS A 75 -14.28 -10.38 -4.17
C LYS A 75 -12.82 -10.82 -4.37
N LEU A 76 -11.86 -10.11 -3.77
CA LEU A 76 -10.44 -10.33 -4.03
C LEU A 76 -9.98 -11.67 -3.43
N PRO A 77 -9.23 -12.49 -4.18
CA PRO A 77 -8.61 -13.68 -3.62
C PRO A 77 -7.53 -13.27 -2.60
N THR A 78 -7.38 -14.06 -1.55
CA THR A 78 -6.35 -13.85 -0.54
C THR A 78 -4.96 -14.04 -1.14
N VAL A 79 -3.99 -13.20 -0.78
CA VAL A 79 -2.58 -13.37 -1.16
C VAL A 79 -1.84 -13.97 0.02
N SER A 80 -1.21 -15.13 -0.19
CA SER A 80 -0.55 -15.91 0.84
C SER A 80 0.94 -15.60 0.91
N LYS A 81 1.56 -15.96 2.03
CA LYS A 81 3.03 -15.89 2.20
C LYS A 81 3.78 -16.69 1.12
N ASN A 82 3.19 -17.81 0.66
CA ASN A 82 3.78 -18.66 -0.38
C ASN A 82 3.78 -17.97 -1.75
N ASP A 83 2.76 -17.16 -2.04
CA ASP A 83 2.71 -16.41 -3.30
C ASP A 83 3.89 -15.43 -3.38
N PHE A 84 4.23 -14.77 -2.28
CA PHE A 84 5.41 -13.90 -2.25
C PHE A 84 6.72 -14.69 -2.38
N ARG A 85 6.89 -15.80 -1.64
CA ARG A 85 8.11 -16.65 -1.74
C ARG A 85 8.40 -17.12 -3.16
N LYS A 86 7.38 -17.58 -3.88
CA LYS A 86 7.51 -18.07 -5.26
C LYS A 86 7.82 -16.98 -6.29
N ASN A 87 7.60 -15.72 -5.94
CA ASN A 87 7.70 -14.58 -6.85
C ASN A 87 8.75 -13.55 -6.43
N PHE A 88 9.39 -13.76 -5.28
CA PHE A 88 10.46 -12.93 -4.80
C PHE A 88 11.72 -13.09 -5.69
N PRO A 89 12.49 -12.02 -5.97
CA PRO A 89 12.23 -10.59 -5.66
C PRO A 89 11.35 -9.87 -6.69
N GLN A 90 11.52 -10.17 -7.97
CA GLN A 90 11.05 -9.32 -9.07
C GLN A 90 9.53 -9.29 -9.24
N GLY A 91 8.82 -10.36 -8.83
CA GLY A 91 7.38 -10.50 -9.02
C GLY A 91 6.52 -9.86 -7.92
N ILE A 92 7.15 -9.32 -6.88
CA ILE A 92 6.46 -8.71 -5.73
C ILE A 92 6.61 -7.19 -5.66
N VAL A 93 7.45 -6.62 -6.53
CA VAL A 93 7.65 -5.18 -6.67
C VAL A 93 6.97 -4.67 -7.94
N HIS A 94 6.68 -3.37 -7.96
CA HIS A 94 6.15 -2.74 -9.17
C HIS A 94 7.22 -2.76 -10.27
N PRO A 95 6.89 -3.05 -11.55
CA PRO A 95 7.89 -3.22 -12.61
C PRO A 95 8.78 -2.01 -12.87
N TYR A 96 8.26 -0.81 -12.57
CA TYR A 96 8.97 0.45 -12.73
C TYR A 96 9.60 0.97 -11.42
N PHE A 97 9.59 0.17 -10.36
CA PHE A 97 10.23 0.54 -9.10
C PHE A 97 11.73 0.25 -9.16
N ASP A 98 12.54 1.27 -8.91
CA ASP A 98 13.98 1.12 -8.83
C ASP A 98 14.39 0.45 -7.51
N THR A 99 14.79 -0.81 -7.60
CA THR A 99 15.20 -1.61 -6.44
C THR A 99 16.62 -1.31 -5.96
N THR A 100 17.43 -0.53 -6.70
CA THR A 100 18.84 -0.28 -6.34
C THR A 100 18.99 0.50 -5.04
N HIS A 101 18.04 1.38 -4.74
CA HIS A 101 17.98 2.18 -3.51
C HIS A 101 17.01 1.61 -2.45
N ALA A 102 16.48 0.41 -2.68
CA ALA A 102 15.52 -0.20 -1.77
C ALA A 102 16.22 -0.77 -0.53
N HIS A 103 15.62 -0.54 0.65
CA HIS A 103 16.02 -1.23 1.86
C HIS A 103 15.32 -2.59 1.95
N LEU A 104 16.11 -3.65 1.87
CA LEU A 104 15.61 -5.01 2.07
C LEU A 104 15.30 -5.22 3.55
N VAL A 105 14.03 -5.49 3.87
CA VAL A 105 13.61 -5.80 5.24
C VAL A 105 13.23 -7.28 5.31
N SER A 106 13.95 -8.02 6.15
CA SER A 106 13.72 -9.46 6.35
C SER A 106 13.30 -9.80 7.77
N THR A 107 12.49 -10.84 7.88
CA THR A 107 12.16 -11.48 9.16
C THR A 107 12.69 -12.91 9.12
N SER A 108 13.22 -13.41 10.25
CA SER A 108 13.98 -14.67 10.35
C SER A 108 13.17 -15.97 10.17
N GLY A 109 12.02 -15.91 9.50
CA GLY A 109 10.95 -16.92 9.52
C GLY A 109 11.39 -18.39 9.63
N SER A 110 10.71 -19.14 10.50
CA SER A 110 11.03 -20.52 10.92
C SER A 110 11.18 -21.57 9.81
N THR A 111 10.74 -21.29 8.59
CA THR A 111 10.74 -22.23 7.46
C THR A 111 11.98 -22.11 6.56
N GLY A 112 13.02 -21.38 6.97
CA GLY A 112 14.31 -21.27 6.25
C GLY A 112 14.31 -20.43 4.96
N GLN A 113 13.15 -20.23 4.32
CA GLN A 113 12.96 -19.29 3.21
C GLN A 113 12.32 -17.98 3.70
N PRO A 114 13.13 -16.92 3.87
CA PRO A 114 12.62 -15.61 4.22
C PRO A 114 11.77 -15.05 3.07
N VAL A 115 10.82 -14.19 3.42
CA VAL A 115 10.07 -13.37 2.46
C VAL A 115 10.66 -12.00 2.62
N SER A 116 11.76 -11.74 1.92
CA SER A 116 12.50 -10.50 2.10
C SER A 116 13.27 -10.15 0.89
#